data_AF-A0A9D5UAY7-F1
#
_entry.id   AF-A0A9D5UAY7-F1
#
_cell.length_a   1.000
_cell.length_b   1.000
_cell.length_c   1.000
_cell.angle_alpha   90.00
_cell.angle_beta   90.00
_cell.angle_gamma   90.00
#
_symmetry.space_group_name_H-M   'P 1'
#
loop_
_entity.id
_entity.type
_entity.pdbx_description
1 polymer ?
#
loop_
_entity_poly.entity_id
_entity_poly.type
_entity_poly.pdbx_seq_one_letter_code
_entity_poly.pdbx_strand_id
1 'polypeptide(L)' 'MAQDTVDDGAPTQPPVPTPGDVRPVAPPSGDEPADDAVAQALGRLDELDDAPLSHHVAVFDAVHEALQERLADAED' A
#
# COMPACT_ATOMS: atom_id res chain seq x y z
N MET A 1 -20.00 -35.12 -34.29
CA MET A 1 -19.13 -35.09 -33.10
C MET A 1 -18.66 -33.67 -32.96
N ALA A 2 -19.18 -32.94 -31.97
CA ALA A 2 -19.07 -31.50 -31.82
C ALA A 2 -17.65 -31.08 -31.41
N GLN A 3 -17.21 -29.92 -31.89
CA GLN A 3 -15.96 -29.29 -31.47
C GLN A 3 -16.20 -28.66 -30.10
N ASP A 4 -15.48 -29.17 -29.11
CA ASP A 4 -15.37 -28.63 -27.76
C ASP A 4 -14.62 -27.29 -27.86
N THR A 5 -15.34 -26.18 -27.74
CA THR A 5 -14.79 -24.84 -27.73
C THR A 5 -14.05 -24.65 -26.40
N VAL A 6 -12.73 -24.71 -26.43
CA VAL A 6 -11.88 -24.26 -25.33
C VAL A 6 -12.15 -22.77 -25.13
N ASP A 7 -12.97 -22.46 -24.13
CA ASP A 7 -13.15 -21.13 -23.55
C ASP A 7 -11.84 -20.80 -22.82
N ASP A 8 -10.94 -20.11 -23.51
CA ASP A 8 -9.76 -19.48 -22.90
C ASP A 8 -10.28 -18.30 -22.07
N GLY A 9 -10.78 -18.61 -20.88
CA GLY A 9 -11.09 -17.66 -19.83
C GLY A 9 -9.80 -17.00 -19.36
N ALA A 10 -9.23 -16.14 -20.21
CA ALA A 10 -8.09 -15.32 -19.88
C ALA A 10 -8.45 -14.57 -18.59
N PRO A 11 -7.68 -14.76 -17.49
CA PRO A 11 -7.93 -13.98 -16.29
C PRO A 11 -7.74 -12.52 -16.68
N THR A 12 -8.84 -11.78 -16.79
CA THR A 12 -8.82 -10.33 -16.85
C THR A 12 -8.20 -9.87 -15.54
N GLN A 13 -6.88 -9.74 -15.52
CA GLN A 13 -6.20 -9.04 -14.45
C GLN A 13 -6.83 -7.65 -14.38
N PRO A 14 -7.26 -7.19 -13.19
CA PRO A 14 -7.68 -5.81 -13.03
C PRO A 14 -6.55 -4.90 -13.56
N PRO A 15 -6.89 -3.75 -14.18
CA PRO A 15 -5.88 -2.86 -14.73
C PRO A 15 -4.84 -2.55 -13.65
N VAL A 16 -3.56 -2.80 -13.96
CA VAL A 16 -2.48 -2.43 -13.07
C VAL A 16 -2.58 -0.92 -12.80
N PRO A 17 -2.55 -0.48 -11.53
CA PRO A 17 -2.51 0.95 -11.24
C PRO A 17 -1.26 1.52 -11.91
N THR A 18 -1.46 2.50 -12.78
CA THR A 18 -0.35 3.22 -13.40
C THR A 18 0.30 4.06 -12.30
N PRO A 19 1.60 3.91 -12.01
CA PRO A 19 2.30 4.77 -11.06
C PRO A 19 2.20 6.21 -11.57
N GLY A 20 1.41 7.06 -10.90
CA GLY A 20 1.19 8.46 -11.29
C GLY A 20 -0.25 8.97 -11.19
N ASP A 21 -1.27 8.11 -11.01
CA ASP A 21 -2.64 8.57 -10.74
C ASP A 21 -2.83 8.88 -9.24
N VAL A 22 -2.01 9.80 -8.72
CA VAL A 22 -2.21 10.33 -7.37
C VAL A 22 -3.27 11.42 -7.47
N ARG A 23 -4.54 11.07 -7.17
CA ARG A 23 -5.53 12.10 -6.84
C ARG A 23 -4.95 12.94 -5.70
N PRO A 24 -5.00 14.28 -5.77
CA PRO A 24 -4.55 15.10 -4.66
C PRO A 24 -5.40 14.77 -3.44
N VAL A 25 -4.80 14.05 -2.48
CA VAL A 25 -5.42 13.77 -1.20
C VAL A 25 -5.52 15.11 -0.47
N ALA A 26 -6.73 15.49 -0.07
CA ALA A 26 -6.90 16.64 0.79
C ALA A 26 -6.09 16.39 2.08
N PRO A 27 -5.32 17.38 2.58
CA PRO A 27 -4.56 17.19 3.81
C PRO A 27 -5.51 16.80 4.94
N PRO A 28 -5.11 15.88 5.84
CA PRO A 28 -5.95 15.47 6.95
C PRO A 28 -6.36 16.72 7.73
N SER A 29 -7.64 17.05 7.70
CA SER A 29 -8.22 18.12 8.51
C SER A 29 -8.48 17.54 9.89
N GLY A 30 -7.42 17.41 10.68
CA GLY A 30 -7.50 16.82 12.01
C GLY A 30 -6.32 17.24 12.86
N ASP A 31 -6.57 18.18 13.77
CA ASP A 31 -5.70 18.57 14.90
C ASP A 31 -5.65 17.45 15.98
N GLU A 32 -5.83 16.19 15.59
CA GLU A 32 -5.61 15.05 16.47
C GLU A 32 -4.09 14.84 16.57
N PRO A 33 -3.52 14.62 17.76
CA PRO A 33 -2.11 14.28 17.87
C PRO A 33 -1.88 13.01 17.07
N ALA A 34 -1.20 13.15 15.93
CA ALA A 34 -0.77 12.00 15.15
C ALA A 34 0.09 11.14 16.06
N ASP A 35 -0.30 9.87 16.20
CA ASP A 35 0.43 8.90 17.00
C ASP A 35 1.89 8.88 16.52
N ASP A 36 2.86 9.15 17.42
CA ASP A 36 4.27 9.36 17.06
C ASP A 36 4.83 8.18 16.27
N ALA A 37 4.37 6.96 16.57
CA ALA A 37 4.74 5.74 15.84
C ALA A 37 4.24 5.76 14.39
N VAL A 38 3.01 6.23 14.17
CA VAL A 38 2.39 6.34 12.84
C VAL A 38 3.07 7.46 12.04
N ALA A 39 3.34 8.61 12.67
CA ALA A 39 4.06 9.71 12.03
C ALA A 39 5.47 9.29 11.59
N GLN A 40 6.18 8.51 12.41
CA GLN A 40 7.50 8.00 12.08
C GLN A 40 7.45 6.98 10.93
N ALA A 41 6.45 6.11 10.90
CA ALA A 41 6.27 5.15 9.82
C ALA A 41 5.97 5.85 8.48
N LEU A 42 5.14 6.90 8.49
CA LEU A 42 4.83 7.70 7.31
C LEU A 42 6.05 8.48 6.81
N GLY A 43 6.90 9.00 7.69
CA GLY A 43 8.16 9.66 7.31
C GLY A 43 9.11 8.74 6.54
N ARG A 44 9.20 7.46 6.92
CA ARG A 44 10.01 6.47 6.19
C ARG A 44 9.50 6.19 4.78
N LEU A 45 8.21 6.38 4.53
CA LEU A 45 7.63 6.23 3.19
C LEU A 45 7.95 7.42 2.28
N ASP A 46 8.08 8.63 2.84
CA ASP A 46 8.44 9.85 2.09
C ASP A 46 9.88 9.77 1.54
N GLU A 47 10.79 9.19 2.33
CA GLU A 47 12.19 8.96 1.93
C GLU A 47 12.35 7.86 0.86
N LEU A 48 11.30 7.08 0.60
CA LEU A 48 11.33 5.92 -0.28
C LEU A 48 11.26 6.31 -1.77
N ASP A 49 10.75 7.49 -2.10
CA ASP A 49 10.58 7.97 -3.49
C ASP A 49 11.93 8.05 -4.25
N ASP A 50 13.00 8.41 -3.54
CA ASP A 50 14.38 8.47 -4.05
C ASP A 50 15.13 7.12 -3.97
N ALA A 51 14.54 6.10 -3.33
CA ALA A 51 15.18 4.79 -3.15
C ALA A 51 14.92 3.86 -4.35
N PRO A 52 15.82 2.89 -4.64
CA PRO A 52 15.58 1.89 -5.67
C PRO A 52 14.37 1.01 -5.34
N LEU A 53 13.56 0.70 -6.35
CA LEU A 53 12.33 -0.10 -6.26
C LEU A 53 12.50 -1.45 -5.54
N SER A 54 13.68 -2.06 -5.62
CA SER A 54 14.00 -3.29 -4.88
C SER A 54 14.00 -3.12 -3.36
N HIS A 55 14.19 -1.89 -2.87
CA HIS A 55 14.17 -1.52 -1.46
C HIS A 55 12.74 -1.21 -0.98
N HIS A 56 11.82 -0.89 -1.90
CA HIS A 56 10.48 -0.44 -1.54
C HIS A 56 9.67 -1.50 -0.81
N VAL A 57 9.73 -2.75 -1.30
CA VAL A 57 8.97 -3.87 -0.72
C VAL A 57 9.36 -4.11 0.75
N ALA A 58 10.67 -4.10 1.06
CA ALA A 58 11.14 -4.31 2.43
C ALA A 58 10.68 -3.19 3.38
N VAL A 59 10.62 -1.94 2.90
CA VAL A 59 10.15 -0.81 3.70
C VAL A 59 8.63 -0.86 3.89
N PHE A 60 7.87 -1.19 2.84
CA PHE A 60 6.42 -1.37 2.96
C PHE A 60 6.05 -2.51 3.92
N ASP A 61 6.74 -3.64 3.87
CA ASP A 61 6.51 -4.75 4.80
C ASP A 61 6.78 -4.34 6.25
N ALA A 62 7.89 -3.63 6.50
CA ALA A 62 8.23 -3.12 7.83
C ALA A 62 7.21 -2.10 8.37
N VAL A 63 6.67 -1.24 7.50
CA VAL A 63 5.61 -0.28 7.88
C VAL A 63 4.31 -1.01 8.20
N HIS A 64 3.93 -2.02 7.40
CA HIS A 64 2.73 -2.82 7.68
C HIS A 64 2.84 -3.58 9.00
N GLU A 65 4.01 -4.16 9.31
CA GLU A 65 4.24 -4.85 10.58
C GLU A 65 4.12 -3.89 11.77
N ALA A 66 4.77 -2.73 11.70
CA ALA A 66 4.72 -1.72 12.77
C ALA A 66 3.30 -1.17 13.01
N LEU A 67 2.53 -0.95 11.94
CA LEU A 67 1.13 -0.53 12.06
C LEU A 67 0.24 -1.63 12.63
N GLN A 68 0.46 -2.89 12.23
CA GLN A 68 -0.29 -4.02 12.77
C GLN A 68 -0.01 -4.24 14.26
N GLU A 69 1.25 -4.11 14.68
CA GLU A 69 1.64 -4.20 16.09
C GLU A 69 0.96 -3.10 16.91
N ARG A 70 0.99 -1.85 16.43
CA ARG A 70 0.32 -0.74 17.11
C ARG A 70 -1.21 -0.92 17.16
N LEU A 71 -1.81 -1.45 16.10
CA LEU A 71 -3.25 -1.74 16.08
C LEU A 71 -3.59 -2.80 17.13
N ALA A 72 -2.81 -3.88 17.21
CA ALA A 72 -3.00 -4.94 18.19
C ALA A 72 -2.86 -4.42 19.64
N ASP A 73 -1.90 -3.53 19.90
CA ASP A 73 -1.72 -2.90 21.23
C ASP A 73 -2.88 -1.96 21.61
N ALA A 74 -3.51 -1.33 20.62
CA ALA A 74 -4.67 -0.45 20.84
C ALA A 74 -6.01 -1.20 20.99
N GLU A 75 -6.06 -2.49 20.63
CA GLU A 75 -7.24 -3.35 20.70
C GLU A 75 -7.33 -4.18 22.01
N ASP A 76 -6.29 -4.15 22.86
CA ASP A 76 -6.25 -4.78 24.20
C ASP A 76 -6.84 -3.87 25.31
#